data_AF-A0AAN8IEH8-F1
#
_entry.id   AF-A0AAN8IEH8-F1
#
_cell.length_a   1.000
_cell.length_b   1.000
_cell.length_c   1.000
_cell.angle_alpha   90.00
_cell.angle_beta   90.00
_cell.angle_gamma   90.00
#
_symmetry.space_group_name_H-M   'P 1'
#
loop_
_entity.id
_entity.type
_entity.pdbx_description
1 polymer ?
#
loop_
_entity_poly.entity_id
_entity_poly.type
_entity_poly.pdbx_seq_one_letter_code
_entity_poly.pdbx_strand_id
1 'polypeptide(L)'
;LYGFPYCNYDAGKLKNETRCSAKYQNFNDRMKYIYDNSQALYPSIYLNNKADPERNFRYVQAIIAETKRVAEVQRKTNNRKLPIFVYTKFEYDPFKDFKSYYTMEDLCSTILLPYLMGVDGFIFWSTSNDMPKRCTPIPKYVEDTLGPFVQDVVKGRHGQMAKVYEPNRVWQFEKVCPSHVLNTYKTNSNF
;
A
#
# COMPACT_ATOMS: atom_id res chain seq x y z
N LEU A 1 11.61 10.02 -6.36
CA LEU A 1 12.29 9.93 -5.05
C LEU A 1 11.52 8.96 -4.17
N TYR A 2 12.20 8.06 -3.45
CA TYR A 2 11.56 7.12 -2.53
C TYR A 2 10.82 7.85 -1.40
N GLY A 3 9.61 7.40 -1.07
CA GLY A 3 8.79 7.91 0.03
C GLY A 3 7.94 9.13 -0.30
N PHE A 4 8.00 9.63 -1.54
CA PHE A 4 7.27 10.83 -1.97
C PHE A 4 6.03 10.46 -2.81
N PRO A 5 4.90 11.17 -2.64
CA PRO A 5 4.68 12.29 -1.71
C PRO A 5 4.53 11.87 -0.24
N TYR A 6 4.71 12.82 0.68
CA TYR A 6 4.57 12.55 2.11
C TYR A 6 3.12 12.61 2.58
N CYS A 7 2.84 11.88 3.66
CA CYS A 7 1.60 11.91 4.44
C CYS A 7 1.94 11.98 5.93
N ASN A 8 0.96 12.29 6.77
CA ASN A 8 1.17 12.22 8.22
C ASN A 8 1.36 10.77 8.67
N TYR A 9 2.38 10.52 9.51
CA TYR A 9 2.72 9.18 10.02
C TYR A 9 1.62 8.53 10.87
N ASP A 10 0.70 9.34 11.39
CA ASP A 10 -0.45 8.90 12.18
C ASP A 10 -1.77 8.88 11.38
N ALA A 11 -1.72 8.99 10.05
CA ALA A 11 -2.93 8.94 9.21
C ALA A 11 -3.75 7.67 9.48
N GLY A 12 -5.07 7.82 9.49
CA GLY A 12 -6.01 6.73 9.75
C GLY A 12 -6.19 6.38 11.22
N LYS A 13 -5.51 7.10 12.14
CA LYS A 13 -5.68 6.93 13.60
C LYS A 13 -7.09 7.29 14.04
N LEU A 14 -7.69 8.33 13.46
CA LEU A 14 -9.12 8.63 13.67
C LEU A 14 -9.98 7.83 12.68
N LYS A 15 -11.15 7.35 13.11
CA LYS A 15 -12.02 6.48 12.29
C LYS A 15 -12.46 7.11 10.96
N ASN A 16 -12.55 8.43 10.90
CA ASN A 16 -12.95 9.18 9.71
C ASN A 16 -11.75 9.76 8.92
N GLU A 17 -10.51 9.51 9.37
CA GLU A 17 -9.32 10.04 8.71
C GLU A 17 -8.92 9.12 7.55
N THR A 18 -9.26 9.54 6.33
CA THR A 18 -9.09 8.75 5.10
C THR A 18 -8.19 9.44 4.08
N ARG A 19 -7.62 10.59 4.45
CA ARG A 19 -6.76 11.44 3.64
C ARG A 19 -5.64 12.00 4.51
N CYS A 20 -4.51 12.33 3.88
CA CYS A 20 -3.46 13.09 4.54
C CYS A 20 -4.00 14.44 5.01
N SER A 21 -3.52 14.90 6.17
CA SER A 21 -3.92 16.21 6.70
C SER A 21 -3.55 17.35 5.73
N ALA A 22 -4.30 18.46 5.80
CA ALA A 22 -4.08 19.64 4.94
C ALA A 22 -2.63 20.17 5.03
N LYS A 23 -2.01 20.05 6.21
CA LYS A 23 -0.60 20.39 6.42
C LYS A 23 0.31 19.63 5.45
N TYR A 24 0.14 18.31 5.31
CA TYR A 24 0.96 17.48 4.42
C TYR A 24 0.60 17.69 2.94
N GLN A 25 -0.67 17.91 2.61
CA GLN A 25 -1.07 18.28 1.25
C GLN A 25 -0.38 19.59 0.81
N ASN A 26 -0.39 20.60 1.67
CA ASN A 26 0.29 21.88 1.42
C ASN A 26 1.82 21.72 1.31
N PHE A 27 2.44 20.84 2.09
CA PHE A 27 3.86 20.51 1.92
C PHE A 27 4.13 19.90 0.55
N ASN A 28 3.31 18.95 0.10
CA ASN A 28 3.45 18.36 -1.21
C ASN A 28 3.27 19.40 -2.32
N ASP A 29 2.30 20.31 -2.21
CA ASP A 29 2.10 21.38 -3.20
C ASP A 29 3.33 22.29 -3.32
N ARG A 30 3.99 22.63 -2.19
CA ARG A 30 5.24 23.39 -2.17
C ARG A 30 6.44 22.61 -2.72
N MET A 31 6.36 21.28 -2.77
CA MET A 31 7.38 20.42 -3.36
C MET A 31 7.13 20.09 -4.82
N LYS A 32 6.30 20.89 -5.51
CA LYS A 32 6.05 20.76 -6.96
C LYS A 32 7.34 20.65 -7.78
N TYR A 33 8.41 21.35 -7.41
CA TYR A 33 9.70 21.26 -8.10
C TYR A 33 10.29 19.84 -8.14
N ILE A 34 10.03 18.99 -7.13
CA ILE A 34 10.44 17.59 -7.13
C ILE A 34 9.60 16.80 -8.14
N TYR A 35 8.29 17.00 -8.13
CA TYR A 35 7.36 16.28 -9.00
C TYR A 35 7.52 16.70 -10.47
N ASP A 36 7.83 17.97 -10.72
CA ASP A 36 8.14 18.51 -12.05
C ASP A 36 9.41 17.89 -12.65
N ASN A 37 10.31 17.35 -11.83
CA ASN A 37 11.51 16.65 -12.28
C ASN A 37 11.43 15.13 -12.09
N SER A 38 10.29 14.61 -11.61
CA SER A 38 10.09 13.17 -11.40
C SER A 38 9.51 12.50 -12.64
N GLN A 39 9.90 11.26 -12.91
CA GLN A 39 9.30 10.42 -13.96
C GLN A 39 8.25 9.45 -13.41
N ALA A 40 8.20 9.26 -12.09
CA ALA A 40 7.25 8.41 -11.39
C ALA A 40 7.16 8.84 -9.91
N LEU A 41 6.09 8.44 -9.23
CA LEU A 41 5.92 8.62 -7.79
C LEU A 41 6.14 7.30 -7.06
N TYR A 42 6.75 7.36 -5.88
CA TYR A 42 7.17 6.19 -5.12
C TYR A 42 6.76 6.31 -3.65
N PRO A 43 5.45 6.35 -3.34
CA PRO A 43 5.00 6.45 -1.95
C PRO A 43 5.41 5.20 -1.17
N SER A 44 5.68 5.37 0.12
CA SER A 44 5.91 4.25 1.05
C SER A 44 4.66 4.07 1.91
N ILE A 45 4.16 2.84 1.99
CA ILE A 45 2.97 2.46 2.76
C ILE A 45 3.28 1.41 3.83
N TYR A 46 4.52 1.39 4.32
CA TYR A 46 4.98 0.38 5.27
C TYR A 46 4.17 0.39 6.56
N LEU A 47 3.69 -0.78 6.95
CA LEU A 47 3.18 -1.08 8.27
C LEU A 47 4.33 -1.67 9.11
N ASN A 48 4.59 -1.10 10.29
CA ASN A 48 5.68 -1.54 11.17
C ASN A 48 5.21 -2.37 12.36
N ASN A 49 3.90 -2.52 12.54
CA ASN A 49 3.33 -3.31 13.62
C ASN A 49 1.95 -3.85 13.24
N LYS A 50 1.59 -5.00 13.80
CA LYS A 50 0.26 -5.60 13.69
C LYS A 50 -0.73 -4.77 14.52
N ALA A 51 -1.27 -3.72 13.91
CA ALA A 51 -2.25 -2.83 14.49
C ALA A 51 -3.68 -3.29 14.15
N ASP A 52 -4.67 -2.46 14.51
CA ASP A 52 -6.03 -2.57 14.00
C ASP A 52 -6.02 -2.55 12.44
N PRO A 53 -6.52 -3.61 11.76
CA PRO A 53 -6.54 -3.67 10.32
C PRO A 53 -7.29 -2.52 9.64
N GLU A 54 -8.38 -2.03 10.24
CA GLU A 54 -9.10 -0.89 9.65
C GLU A 54 -8.27 0.39 9.72
N ARG A 55 -7.50 0.58 10.79
CA ARG A 55 -6.56 1.70 10.90
C ARG A 55 -5.47 1.60 9.83
N ASN A 56 -4.88 0.42 9.64
CA ASN A 56 -3.88 0.20 8.61
C ASN A 56 -4.46 0.45 7.20
N PHE A 57 -5.69 0.00 6.95
CA PHE A 57 -6.41 0.28 5.73
C PHE A 57 -6.58 1.79 5.48
N ARG A 58 -7.04 2.54 6.50
CA ARG A 58 -7.19 4.00 6.42
C ARG A 58 -5.85 4.71 6.16
N TYR A 59 -4.77 4.25 6.81
CA TYR A 59 -3.42 4.75 6.61
C TYR A 59 -2.96 4.59 5.15
N VAL A 60 -3.07 3.38 4.61
CA VAL A 60 -2.70 3.11 3.21
C VAL A 60 -3.56 3.93 2.26
N GLN A 61 -4.88 3.96 2.47
CA GLN A 61 -5.80 4.76 1.67
C GLN A 61 -5.40 6.24 1.62
N ALA A 62 -5.06 6.83 2.77
CA ALA A 62 -4.68 8.24 2.85
C ALA A 62 -3.46 8.56 1.99
N ILE A 63 -2.43 7.72 2.03
CA ILE A 63 -1.19 7.88 1.26
C ILE A 63 -1.44 7.73 -0.24
N ILE A 64 -2.18 6.71 -0.64
CA ILE A 64 -2.48 6.49 -2.06
C ILE A 64 -3.38 7.61 -2.62
N ALA A 65 -4.35 8.08 -1.84
CA ALA A 65 -5.20 9.20 -2.22
C ALA A 65 -4.37 10.48 -2.44
N GLU A 66 -3.41 10.78 -1.56
CA GLU A 66 -2.53 11.93 -1.73
C GLU A 66 -1.57 11.77 -2.91
N THR A 67 -1.03 10.56 -3.11
CA THR A 67 -0.19 10.25 -4.27
C THR A 67 -0.93 10.50 -5.58
N LYS A 68 -2.17 10.04 -5.66
CA LYS A 68 -3.04 10.30 -6.80
C LYS A 68 -3.38 11.77 -6.97
N ARG A 69 -3.62 12.51 -5.88
CA ARG A 69 -3.84 13.97 -5.93
C ARG A 69 -2.64 14.68 -6.55
N VAL A 70 -1.43 14.36 -6.11
CA VAL A 70 -0.18 14.93 -6.66
C VAL A 70 0.00 14.56 -8.14
N ALA A 71 -0.23 13.30 -8.51
CA ALA A 71 -0.17 12.86 -9.91
C ALA A 71 -1.19 13.61 -10.79
N GLU A 72 -2.40 13.85 -10.28
CA GLU A 72 -3.45 14.57 -10.99
C GLU A 72 -3.13 16.06 -11.16
N VAL A 73 -2.49 16.70 -10.17
CA VAL A 73 -1.98 18.07 -10.31
C VAL A 73 -0.95 18.13 -11.44
N GLN A 74 -0.04 17.16 -11.53
CA GLN A 74 0.96 17.09 -12.61
C GLN A 74 0.33 16.86 -13.98
N ARG A 75 -0.69 16.00 -14.04
CA ARG A 75 -1.47 15.78 -15.27
C ARG A 75 -2.17 17.06 -15.72
N LYS A 76 -2.79 17.82 -14.81
CA LYS A 76 -3.51 19.05 -15.14
C LYS A 76 -2.60 20.23 -15.48
N THR A 77 -1.49 20.39 -14.77
CA THR A 77 -0.60 21.55 -14.92
C THR A 77 0.38 21.41 -16.08
N ASN A 78 0.89 20.19 -16.31
CA ASN A 78 1.98 19.94 -17.24
C ASN A 78 1.65 18.89 -18.32
N ASN A 79 0.41 18.38 -18.37
CA ASN A 79 0.00 17.25 -19.22
C ASN A 79 0.85 15.98 -19.04
N ARG A 80 1.43 15.79 -17.86
CA ARG A 80 2.32 14.66 -17.55
C ARG A 80 1.61 13.63 -16.70
N LYS A 81 1.57 12.39 -17.19
CA LYS A 81 1.09 11.24 -16.42
C LYS A 81 2.27 10.65 -15.66
N LEU A 82 2.27 10.78 -14.34
CA LEU A 82 3.27 10.15 -13.49
C LEU A 82 2.77 8.77 -13.07
N PRO A 83 3.41 7.66 -13.50
CA PRO A 83 3.12 6.34 -12.96
C PRO A 83 3.45 6.28 -11.47
N ILE A 84 2.69 5.47 -10.73
CA ILE A 84 2.80 5.30 -9.28
C ILE A 84 3.26 3.87 -8.99
N PHE A 85 4.47 3.75 -8.42
CA PHE A 85 5.03 2.48 -7.97
C PHE A 85 5.14 2.47 -6.45
N VAL A 86 4.25 1.73 -5.80
CA VAL A 86 4.09 1.75 -4.35
C VAL A 86 5.17 0.90 -3.69
N TYR A 87 5.93 1.49 -2.77
CA TYR A 87 6.81 0.73 -1.89
C TYR A 87 5.98 0.14 -0.74
N THR A 88 5.96 -1.18 -0.64
CA THR A 88 5.38 -1.93 0.48
C THR A 88 6.39 -2.93 1.04
N LYS A 89 6.31 -3.25 2.33
CA LYS A 89 6.94 -4.46 2.87
C LYS A 89 5.94 -5.61 2.75
N PHE A 90 6.37 -6.78 3.19
CA PHE A 90 5.52 -7.93 3.48
C PHE A 90 5.72 -8.44 4.92
N GLU A 91 6.48 -7.68 5.71
CA GLU A 91 6.87 -7.95 7.09
C GLU A 91 6.75 -6.65 7.90
N TYR A 92 6.37 -6.76 9.18
CA TYR A 92 6.20 -5.61 10.06
C TYR A 92 7.56 -5.03 10.48
N ASP A 93 8.29 -5.74 11.34
CA ASP A 93 9.58 -5.30 11.89
C ASP A 93 10.63 -6.43 11.88
N PRO A 94 11.35 -6.63 10.76
CA PRO A 94 12.42 -7.64 10.65
C PRO A 94 13.52 -7.54 11.69
N PHE A 95 13.71 -6.36 12.29
CA PHE A 95 14.76 -6.13 13.26
C PHE A 95 14.40 -6.69 14.64
N LYS A 96 13.10 -6.89 14.91
CA LYS A 96 12.60 -7.44 16.17
C LYS A 96 12.12 -8.88 16.03
N ASP A 97 11.37 -9.16 14.98
CA ASP A 97 10.82 -10.48 14.71
C ASP A 97 10.80 -10.73 13.20
N PHE A 98 11.73 -11.58 12.76
CA PHE A 98 11.91 -11.89 11.34
C PHE A 98 10.84 -12.81 10.74
N LYS A 99 9.93 -13.34 11.56
CA LYS A 99 8.76 -14.11 11.10
C LYS A 99 7.46 -13.31 11.18
N SER A 100 7.55 -12.03 11.53
CA SER A 100 6.40 -11.14 11.65
C SER A 100 5.93 -10.64 10.28
N TYR A 101 5.29 -11.52 9.52
CA TYR A 101 4.72 -11.20 8.20
C TYR A 101 3.36 -10.51 8.31
N TYR A 102 2.99 -9.74 7.27
CA TYR A 102 1.67 -9.11 7.19
C TYR A 102 0.57 -10.17 7.22
N THR A 103 -0.48 -9.90 8.00
CA THR A 103 -1.69 -10.74 7.95
C THR A 103 -2.40 -10.57 6.61
N MET A 104 -3.37 -11.46 6.32
CA MET A 104 -4.17 -11.33 5.11
C MET A 104 -4.95 -10.02 5.04
N GLU A 105 -5.42 -9.50 6.17
CA GLU A 105 -6.07 -8.19 6.26
C GLU A 105 -5.14 -7.06 5.82
N ASP A 106 -3.89 -7.10 6.28
CA ASP A 106 -2.89 -6.09 5.96
C ASP A 106 -2.33 -6.27 4.55
N LEU A 107 -2.18 -7.50 4.03
CA LEU A 107 -1.90 -7.75 2.61
C LEU A 107 -3.02 -7.20 1.72
N CYS A 108 -4.28 -7.40 2.10
CA CYS A 108 -5.40 -6.82 1.38
C CYS A 108 -5.35 -5.29 1.37
N SER A 109 -5.06 -4.69 2.52
CA SER A 109 -4.93 -3.24 2.67
C SER A 109 -3.74 -2.68 1.89
N THR A 110 -2.63 -3.40 1.79
CA THR A 110 -1.38 -2.91 1.17
C THR A 110 -1.22 -3.30 -0.30
N ILE A 111 -2.01 -4.24 -0.82
CA ILE A 111 -1.92 -4.72 -2.20
C ILE A 111 -3.25 -4.53 -2.93
N LEU A 112 -4.35 -5.12 -2.45
CA LEU A 112 -5.64 -5.06 -3.15
C LEU A 112 -6.17 -3.63 -3.19
N LEU A 113 -6.18 -2.90 -2.06
CA LEU A 113 -6.66 -1.52 -2.04
C LEU A 113 -5.87 -0.60 -3.01
N PRO A 114 -4.53 -0.50 -2.96
CA PRO A 114 -3.80 0.33 -3.92
C PRO A 114 -4.00 -0.11 -5.38
N TYR A 115 -4.10 -1.42 -5.64
CA TYR A 115 -4.40 -1.95 -6.96
C TYR A 115 -5.74 -1.42 -7.48
N LEU A 116 -6.80 -1.48 -6.66
CA LEU A 116 -8.13 -0.97 -7.01
C LEU A 116 -8.16 0.56 -7.16
N MET A 117 -7.38 1.27 -6.34
CA MET A 117 -7.16 2.72 -6.47
C MET A 117 -6.34 3.08 -7.72
N GLY A 118 -5.87 2.09 -8.49
CA GLY A 118 -5.28 2.26 -9.80
C GLY A 118 -3.82 2.68 -9.77
N VAL A 119 -3.01 2.16 -8.84
CA VAL A 119 -1.55 2.28 -8.92
C VAL A 119 -1.01 1.42 -10.07
N ASP A 120 0.18 1.79 -10.56
CA ASP A 120 0.78 1.19 -11.76
C ASP A 120 1.65 -0.02 -11.43
N GLY A 121 2.18 -0.11 -10.20
CA GLY A 121 2.90 -1.27 -9.72
C GLY A 121 3.29 -1.22 -8.25
N PHE A 122 3.95 -2.29 -7.81
CA PHE A 122 4.42 -2.46 -6.44
C PHE A 122 5.91 -2.77 -6.43
N ILE A 123 6.59 -2.27 -5.41
CA ILE A 123 7.98 -2.59 -5.09
C ILE A 123 7.97 -3.17 -3.68
N PHE A 124 8.17 -4.48 -3.60
CA PHE A 124 8.31 -5.18 -2.31
C PHE A 124 9.72 -4.98 -1.79
N TRP A 125 9.83 -4.41 -0.59
CA TRP A 125 11.11 -4.11 0.04
C TRP A 125 11.29 -4.87 1.35
N SER A 126 12.52 -5.31 1.60
CA SER A 126 12.98 -5.90 2.84
C SER A 126 14.37 -5.36 3.18
N THR A 127 14.73 -5.36 4.46
CA THR A 127 16.09 -5.03 4.92
C THR A 127 17.07 -6.15 4.56
N SER A 128 18.38 -5.87 4.54
CA SER A 128 19.42 -6.90 4.49
C SER A 128 19.77 -7.46 5.88
N ASN A 129 19.24 -6.85 6.95
CA ASN A 129 19.53 -7.26 8.33
C ASN A 129 19.20 -8.74 8.57
N ASP A 130 20.12 -9.49 9.19
CA ASP A 130 19.96 -10.91 9.51
C ASP A 130 19.46 -11.78 8.32
N MET A 131 19.75 -11.40 7.07
CA MET A 131 19.26 -12.13 5.88
C MET A 131 19.58 -13.64 5.91
N PRO A 132 20.77 -14.12 6.37
CA PRO A 132 21.03 -15.55 6.47
C PRO A 132 20.01 -16.34 7.30
N LYS A 133 19.39 -15.72 8.31
CA LYS A 133 18.32 -16.35 9.12
C LYS A 133 16.95 -16.31 8.45
N ARG A 134 16.79 -15.47 7.42
CA ARG A 134 15.54 -15.19 6.71
C ARG A 134 15.46 -15.79 5.31
N CYS A 135 16.57 -16.34 4.80
CA CYS A 135 16.64 -17.02 3.50
C CYS A 135 15.70 -18.23 3.36
N THR A 136 15.32 -18.89 4.46
CA THR A 136 14.35 -20.00 4.44
C THR A 136 12.90 -19.53 4.62
N PRO A 137 12.55 -18.73 5.65
CA PRO A 137 11.15 -18.35 5.86
C PRO A 137 10.61 -17.37 4.81
N ILE A 138 11.44 -16.49 4.22
CA ILE A 138 10.96 -15.54 3.18
C ILE A 138 10.46 -16.27 1.92
N PRO A 139 11.24 -17.14 1.25
CA PRO A 139 10.75 -17.85 0.08
C PRO A 139 9.49 -18.67 0.37
N LYS A 140 9.47 -19.35 1.52
CA LYS A 140 8.30 -20.14 1.95
C LYS A 140 7.05 -19.27 2.11
N TYR A 141 7.15 -18.10 2.73
CA TYR A 141 6.05 -17.14 2.82
C TYR A 141 5.63 -16.58 1.45
N VAL A 142 6.60 -16.34 0.56
CA VAL A 142 6.32 -15.88 -0.80
C VAL A 142 5.57 -16.93 -1.61
N GLU A 143 5.97 -18.20 -1.53
CA GLU A 143 5.35 -19.32 -2.22
C GLU A 143 3.97 -19.64 -1.66
N ASP A 144 3.84 -19.67 -0.32
CA ASP A 144 2.63 -20.15 0.34
C ASP A 144 1.55 -19.06 0.50
N THR A 145 1.93 -17.78 0.57
CA THR A 145 1.02 -16.68 0.93
C THR A 145 1.09 -15.49 -0.03
N LEU A 146 2.21 -14.77 -0.08
CA LEU A 146 2.27 -13.47 -0.79
C LEU A 146 2.10 -13.63 -2.30
N GLY A 147 2.81 -14.58 -2.91
CA GLY A 147 2.78 -14.85 -4.34
C GLY A 147 1.37 -15.22 -4.84
N PRO A 148 0.72 -16.25 -4.27
CA PRO A 148 -0.66 -16.59 -4.59
C PRO A 148 -1.62 -15.40 -4.47
N PHE A 149 -1.52 -14.63 -3.38
CA PHE A 149 -2.37 -13.46 -3.16
C PHE A 149 -2.18 -12.38 -4.25
N VAL A 150 -0.92 -12.04 -4.57
CA VAL A 150 -0.60 -11.08 -5.64
C VAL A 150 -1.13 -11.56 -7.00
N GLN A 151 -0.97 -12.86 -7.30
CA GLN A 151 -1.47 -13.42 -8.56
C GLN A 151 -2.98 -13.30 -8.68
N ASP A 152 -3.73 -13.58 -7.63
CA ASP A 152 -5.19 -13.51 -7.64
C ASP A 152 -5.70 -12.07 -7.73
N VAL A 153 -5.02 -11.11 -7.09
CA VAL A 153 -5.29 -9.67 -7.27
C VAL A 153 -5.08 -9.24 -8.72
N VAL A 154 -3.93 -9.59 -9.32
CA VAL A 154 -3.60 -9.20 -10.70
C VAL A 154 -4.49 -9.90 -11.74
N LYS A 155 -4.87 -11.16 -11.50
CA LYS A 155 -5.79 -11.92 -12.37
C LYS A 155 -7.26 -11.51 -12.20
N GLY A 156 -7.57 -10.57 -11.31
CA GLY A 156 -8.93 -10.07 -11.09
C GLY A 156 -9.89 -11.11 -10.51
N ARG A 157 -9.37 -12.11 -9.79
CA ARG A 157 -10.20 -13.20 -9.22
C ARG A 157 -11.00 -12.79 -7.98
N HIS A 158 -10.74 -11.60 -7.43
CA HIS A 158 -11.46 -11.03 -6.28
C HIS A 158 -12.71 -10.20 -6.65
N GLY A 159 -13.41 -10.60 -7.72
CA GLY A 159 -14.58 -9.88 -8.22
C GLY A 159 -14.17 -8.69 -9.09
N GLN A 160 -15.02 -8.35 -10.04
CA GLN A 160 -14.81 -7.35 -11.10
C GLN A 160 -14.73 -5.90 -10.58
N MET A 161 -13.96 -5.61 -9.53
CA MET A 161 -13.64 -4.23 -9.19
C MET A 161 -12.56 -3.76 -10.16
N ALA A 162 -13.00 -3.05 -11.20
CA ALA A 162 -12.10 -2.37 -12.12
C ALA A 162 -11.18 -1.41 -11.35
N LYS A 163 -9.99 -1.17 -11.89
CA LYS A 163 -9.10 -0.10 -11.42
C LYS A 163 -9.80 1.24 -11.61
N VAL A 164 -10.46 1.74 -10.57
CA VAL A 164 -11.24 2.98 -10.63
C VAL A 164 -10.62 3.96 -9.64
N TYR A 165 -9.97 4.98 -10.18
CA TYR A 165 -9.60 6.13 -9.37
C TYR A 165 -10.72 7.16 -9.40
N GLU A 166 -11.36 7.35 -8.24
CA GLU A 166 -12.32 8.40 -7.99
C GLU A 166 -11.75 9.33 -6.89
N PRO A 167 -11.40 10.60 -7.20
CA PRO A 167 -10.70 11.48 -6.26
C PRO A 167 -11.38 11.67 -4.91
N ASN A 168 -12.71 11.54 -4.86
CA ASN A 168 -13.54 11.76 -3.66
C ASN A 168 -14.02 10.48 -3.00
N ARG A 169 -13.76 9.31 -3.60
CA ARG A 169 -14.20 8.02 -3.07
C ARG A 169 -13.47 7.68 -1.79
N VAL A 170 -14.25 7.28 -0.79
CA VAL A 170 -13.76 6.70 0.45
C VAL A 170 -14.06 5.21 0.41
N TRP A 171 -13.01 4.40 0.40
CA TRP A 171 -13.10 2.95 0.46
C TRP A 171 -13.35 2.50 1.90
N GLN A 172 -14.06 1.38 2.03
CA GLN A 172 -14.42 0.77 3.31
C GLN A 172 -13.74 -0.59 3.40
N PHE A 173 -13.15 -0.89 4.55
CA PHE A 173 -12.36 -2.09 4.75
C PHE A 173 -13.16 -3.36 4.46
N GLU A 174 -14.37 -3.48 5.00
CA GLU A 174 -15.22 -4.67 4.88
C GLU A 174 -15.70 -4.91 3.44
N LYS A 175 -15.75 -3.84 2.62
CA LYS A 175 -16.12 -3.93 1.21
C LYS A 175 -14.97 -4.34 0.31
N VAL A 176 -13.74 -3.93 0.66
CA VAL A 176 -12.53 -4.25 -0.12
C VAL A 176 -11.90 -5.56 0.31
N CYS A 177 -11.90 -5.82 1.62
CA CYS A 177 -11.25 -6.95 2.28
C CYS A 177 -12.28 -7.83 3.02
N PRO A 178 -13.33 -8.33 2.34
CA PRO A 178 -14.36 -9.13 3.02
C PRO A 178 -13.79 -10.48 3.49
N SER A 179 -14.35 -11.03 4.57
CA SER A 179 -13.83 -12.24 5.22
C SER A 179 -13.66 -13.44 4.29
N HIS A 180 -14.50 -13.61 3.26
CA HIS A 180 -14.36 -14.71 2.30
C HIS A 180 -13.11 -14.58 1.41
N VAL A 181 -12.72 -13.35 1.03
CA VAL A 181 -11.47 -13.07 0.31
C VAL A 181 -10.28 -13.44 1.19
N LEU A 182 -10.32 -13.06 2.46
CA LEU A 182 -9.24 -13.29 3.40
C LEU A 182 -9.10 -14.77 3.81
N ASN A 183 -10.22 -15.48 3.97
CA ASN A 183 -10.24 -16.88 4.42
C ASN A 183 -9.67 -17.86 3.40
N THR A 184 -9.66 -17.50 2.11
CA THR A 184 -9.09 -18.32 1.02
C THR A 184 -7.59 -18.59 1.22
N TYR A 185 -6.88 -17.71 1.95
CA TYR A 185 -5.43 -17.81 2.17
C TYR A 185 -5.07 -18.16 3.61
N LYS A 186 -6.00 -17.99 4.56
CA LYS A 186 -5.77 -18.35 5.97
C LYS A 186 -5.54 -19.85 6.17
N THR A 187 -6.12 -20.71 5.32
CA THR A 187 -5.96 -22.18 5.42
C THR A 187 -4.55 -22.67 5.05
N ASN A 188 -3.75 -21.88 4.34
CA ASN A 188 -2.38 -22.23 3.93
C ASN A 188 -1.30 -21.51 4.76
N SER A 189 -1.69 -20.65 5.71
CA SER A 189 -0.80 -19.70 6.39
C SER A 189 -0.51 -20.09 7.86
N ASN A 190 -0.39 -21.39 8.17
CA ASN A 190 0.05 -21.83 9.50
C ASN A 190 1.58 -21.68 9.60
N PHE A 191 2.04 -20.46 9.89
CA PHE A 191 3.43 -20.11 10.20
C PHE A 191 3.56 -19.56 11.61
#